data_AF-R9KX27-F1
#
_entry.id   AF-R9KX27-F1
#
_cell.length_a   1.000
_cell.length_b   1.000
_cell.length_c   1.000
_cell.angle_alpha   90.00
_cell.angle_beta   90.00
_cell.angle_gamma   90.00
#
_symmetry.space_group_name_H-M   'P 1'
#
loop_
_entity.id
_entity.type
_entity.pdbx_description
1 polymer ?
#
loop_
_entity_poly.entity_id
_entity_poly.type
_entity_poly.pdbx_seq_one_letter_code
_entity_poly.pdbx_strand_id
1 'polypeptide(L)'
;MELKLNEEMLQNKDMDAAYVEAPHDIKGFFGGIVEGVLQERDGGKASMWKCPGCGRVFKKKGQSHYCGEKPKTVDEYILSQDADKQEDLRYIRQVLQRALPEAEERISWSMPTYWKEHNILHFAASKKHIGLYPGPEAVIHFAEELQGYKTDKGTIRIPYGKVDAALVEKIAKWCWQTGNHA
;
A
#
# COMPACT_ATOMS: atom_id res chain seq x y z
N MET A 1 -17.77 -56.88 1.41
CA MET A 1 -17.01 -56.21 2.49
C MET A 1 -17.03 -54.72 2.15
N GLU A 2 -18.13 -54.07 2.52
CA GLU A 2 -18.38 -52.66 2.23
C GLU A 2 -17.75 -51.83 3.35
N LEU A 3 -16.72 -51.05 3.02
CA LEU A 3 -16.21 -50.03 3.93
C LEU A 3 -17.02 -48.76 3.70
N LYS A 4 -18.01 -48.57 4.57
CA LYS A 4 -18.64 -47.28 4.83
C LYS A 4 -17.57 -46.29 5.29
N LEU A 5 -17.47 -45.15 4.61
CA LEU A 5 -16.84 -43.96 5.19
C LEU A 5 -17.90 -42.86 5.24
N ASN A 6 -18.13 -42.44 6.46
CA ASN A 6 -19.14 -41.50 6.89
C ASN A 6 -18.76 -40.09 6.41
N GLU A 7 -19.74 -39.37 5.86
CA GLU A 7 -19.64 -37.94 5.58
C GLU A 7 -19.59 -37.17 6.92
N GLU A 8 -18.40 -36.70 7.29
CA GLU A 8 -18.27 -35.67 8.32
C GLU A 8 -18.17 -34.31 7.62
N MET A 9 -19.33 -33.62 7.58
CA MET A 9 -19.50 -32.29 7.04
C MET A 9 -18.79 -31.25 7.90
N LEU A 10 -17.54 -30.92 7.56
CA LEU A 10 -16.93 -29.66 8.00
C LEU A 10 -17.41 -28.53 7.08
N GLN A 11 -18.43 -27.80 7.55
CA GLN A 11 -18.86 -26.53 6.96
C GLN A 11 -17.79 -25.46 7.16
N ASN A 12 -16.91 -25.31 6.16
CA ASN A 12 -16.07 -24.12 6.03
C ASN A 12 -16.76 -23.12 5.10
N LYS A 13 -17.51 -22.18 5.70
CA LYS A 13 -18.02 -20.99 5.02
C LYS A 13 -16.86 -20.02 4.81
N ASP A 14 -16.14 -20.21 3.72
CA ASP A 14 -15.35 -19.18 3.02
C ASP A 14 -14.88 -19.79 1.69
N MET A 15 -15.75 -19.73 0.66
CA MET A 15 -15.40 -20.11 -0.70
C MET A 15 -15.10 -18.87 -1.54
N ASP A 16 -13.86 -18.72 -1.98
CA ASP A 16 -13.55 -18.16 -3.30
C ASP A 16 -12.28 -18.81 -3.90
N ALA A 17 -12.14 -20.12 -3.71
CA ALA A 17 -11.28 -21.00 -4.51
C ALA A 17 -11.59 -22.47 -4.18
N ALA A 18 -12.37 -23.14 -5.05
CA ALA A 18 -12.48 -24.60 -5.00
C ALA A 18 -11.21 -25.21 -5.61
N TYR A 19 -10.34 -25.78 -4.77
CA TYR A 19 -9.28 -26.67 -5.23
C TYR A 19 -9.83 -28.08 -5.31
N VAL A 20 -9.89 -28.64 -6.52
CA VAL A 20 -10.12 -30.08 -6.73
C VAL A 20 -8.74 -30.70 -6.96
N GLU A 21 -8.32 -31.59 -6.07
CA GLU A 21 -7.13 -32.40 -6.31
C GLU A 21 -7.42 -33.38 -7.45
N ALA A 22 -6.78 -33.17 -8.60
CA ALA A 22 -6.88 -34.07 -9.72
C ALA A 22 -6.00 -35.31 -9.48
N PRO A 23 -6.57 -36.53 -9.50
CA PRO A 23 -5.77 -37.75 -9.42
C PRO A 23 -4.95 -37.93 -10.71
N HIS A 24 -3.73 -38.40 -10.50
CA HIS A 24 -2.73 -38.91 -11.44
C HIS A 24 -3.11 -39.07 -12.92
N ASP A 25 -2.27 -38.43 -13.76
CA ASP A 25 -1.97 -38.73 -15.17
C ASP A 25 -3.00 -38.37 -16.27
N ILE A 26 -2.85 -37.18 -16.85
CA ILE A 26 -3.58 -36.72 -18.04
C ILE A 26 -2.66 -36.63 -19.28
N LYS A 27 -1.46 -37.26 -19.27
CA LYS A 27 -0.56 -37.21 -20.44
C LYS A 27 -1.07 -37.99 -21.67
N GLY A 28 -2.23 -38.65 -21.59
CA GLY A 28 -2.80 -39.45 -22.67
C GLY A 28 -3.90 -38.81 -23.53
N PHE A 29 -4.42 -37.62 -23.21
CA PHE A 29 -5.69 -37.16 -23.83
C PHE A 29 -5.58 -36.08 -24.91
N PHE A 30 -4.41 -35.46 -25.10
CA PHE A 30 -4.18 -34.53 -26.22
C PHE A 30 -2.96 -34.96 -27.02
N GLY A 31 -3.16 -35.98 -27.85
CA GLY A 31 -2.25 -36.33 -28.92
C GLY A 31 -2.29 -35.28 -30.03
N GLY A 32 -1.12 -34.76 -30.38
CA GLY A 32 -0.89 -33.97 -31.59
C GLY A 32 -1.08 -32.46 -31.42
N ILE A 33 0.01 -31.72 -31.66
CA ILE A 33 0.12 -30.24 -31.68
C ILE A 33 0.40 -29.59 -30.32
N VAL A 34 1.50 -30.00 -29.66
CA VAL A 34 2.31 -29.10 -28.82
C VAL A 34 3.82 -29.41 -28.97
N GLU A 35 4.29 -29.71 -30.18
CA GLU A 35 5.72 -29.51 -30.48
C GLU A 35 5.88 -28.06 -30.94
N GLY A 36 6.16 -27.17 -29.99
CA GLY A 36 6.51 -25.79 -30.35
C GLY A 36 6.29 -24.68 -29.33
N VAL A 37 5.94 -24.94 -28.06
CA VAL A 37 5.99 -23.87 -27.02
C VAL A 37 6.33 -24.44 -25.65
N LEU A 38 7.45 -25.16 -25.56
CA LEU A 38 8.16 -25.33 -24.29
C LEU A 38 9.55 -24.76 -24.51
N GLN A 39 9.64 -23.43 -24.55
CA GLN A 39 10.90 -22.79 -24.21
C GLN A 39 11.17 -23.10 -22.75
N GLU A 40 12.21 -23.89 -22.55
CA GLU A 40 12.88 -24.11 -21.28
C GLU A 40 13.00 -22.77 -20.58
N ARG A 41 12.28 -22.60 -19.46
CA ARG A 41 12.51 -21.46 -18.57
C ARG A 41 13.83 -21.74 -17.87
N ASP A 42 14.91 -21.43 -18.56
CA ASP A 42 16.23 -21.30 -17.99
C ASP A 42 16.13 -20.54 -16.67
N GLY A 43 16.73 -21.12 -15.63
CA GLY A 43 16.95 -20.52 -14.33
C GLY A 43 17.88 -19.30 -14.43
N GLY A 44 17.42 -18.25 -15.10
CA GLY A 44 18.08 -16.95 -15.16
C GLY A 44 18.06 -16.35 -13.77
N LYS A 45 19.23 -16.26 -13.14
CA LYS A 45 19.45 -15.46 -11.93
C LYS A 45 18.77 -14.10 -12.14
N ALA A 46 17.72 -13.83 -11.38
CA ALA A 46 17.04 -12.53 -11.44
C ALA A 46 18.11 -11.45 -11.20
N SER A 47 18.42 -10.68 -12.25
CA SER A 47 19.42 -9.62 -12.16
C SER A 47 18.88 -8.57 -11.20
N MET A 48 19.43 -8.54 -9.99
CA MET A 48 18.99 -7.58 -9.01
C MET A 48 19.48 -6.19 -9.42
N TRP A 49 18.56 -5.25 -9.59
CA TRP A 49 18.89 -3.88 -9.97
C TRP A 49 19.36 -3.10 -8.75
N LYS A 50 20.56 -2.52 -8.84
CA LYS A 50 21.08 -1.59 -7.83
C LYS A 50 20.62 -0.17 -8.16
N CYS A 51 19.95 0.48 -7.21
CA CYS A 51 19.59 1.88 -7.35
C CYS A 51 20.86 2.74 -7.44
N PRO A 52 21.02 3.59 -8.48
CA PRO A 52 22.18 4.46 -8.61
C PRO A 52 22.24 5.56 -7.54
N GLY A 53 21.09 5.95 -6.97
CA GLY A 53 21.02 7.00 -5.97
C GLY A 53 21.36 6.55 -4.55
N CYS A 54 20.92 5.36 -4.13
CA CYS A 54 21.11 4.90 -2.74
C CYS A 54 21.85 3.57 -2.60
N GLY A 55 22.20 2.91 -3.71
CA GLY A 55 22.94 1.65 -3.68
C GLY A 55 22.15 0.42 -3.19
N ARG A 56 20.89 0.55 -2.78
CA ARG A 56 20.04 -0.61 -2.45
C ARG A 56 19.71 -1.44 -3.68
N VAL A 57 19.52 -2.73 -3.44
CA VAL A 57 19.35 -3.75 -4.47
C VAL A 57 17.91 -4.24 -4.49
N PHE A 58 17.28 -4.25 -5.66
CA PHE A 58 15.86 -4.55 -5.85
C PHE A 58 15.65 -5.63 -6.92
N LYS A 59 14.53 -6.35 -6.84
CA LYS A 59 14.19 -7.40 -7.83
C LYS A 59 13.82 -6.83 -9.20
N LYS A 60 13.28 -5.61 -9.24
CA LYS A 60 12.80 -4.95 -10.47
C LYS A 60 13.60 -3.68 -10.73
N LYS A 61 14.00 -3.47 -11.99
CA LYS A 61 14.64 -2.22 -12.44
C LYS A 61 13.66 -1.05 -12.26
N GLY A 62 14.13 0.04 -11.66
CA GLY A 62 13.29 1.22 -11.43
C GLY A 62 12.18 1.01 -10.38
N GLN A 63 12.31 0.00 -9.52
CA GLN A 63 11.36 -0.21 -8.43
C GLN A 63 11.25 1.06 -7.57
N SER A 64 10.01 1.52 -7.36
CA SER A 64 9.75 2.66 -6.49
C SER A 64 10.23 2.36 -5.07
N HIS A 65 11.02 3.28 -4.52
CA HIS A 65 11.51 3.25 -3.15
C HIS A 65 11.87 4.68 -2.74
N TYR A 66 11.84 4.95 -1.44
CA TYR A 66 12.52 6.12 -0.91
C TYR A 66 14.01 5.96 -1.18
N CYS A 67 14.67 6.87 -1.90
CA CYS A 67 16.09 6.79 -2.25
C CYS A 67 16.92 7.57 -1.22
N GLY A 68 17.88 6.93 -0.55
CA GLY A 68 18.75 7.56 0.47
C GLY A 68 18.76 6.79 1.80
N GLU A 69 19.26 7.40 2.85
CA GLU A 69 19.11 6.90 4.22
C GLU A 69 17.69 7.11 4.71
N LYS A 70 17.09 6.08 5.32
CA LYS A 70 15.74 6.18 5.90
C LYS A 70 15.73 7.33 6.92
N PRO A 71 14.80 8.30 6.81
CA PRO A 71 14.70 9.37 7.78
C PRO A 71 14.34 8.82 9.15
N LYS A 72 14.92 9.40 10.20
CA LYS A 72 14.64 9.04 11.60
C LYS A 72 13.48 9.85 12.16
N THR A 73 13.30 11.07 11.66
CA THR A 73 12.24 12.00 12.10
C THR A 73 11.44 12.54 10.93
N VAL A 74 10.25 13.09 11.22
CA VAL A 74 9.43 13.78 10.21
C VAL A 74 10.11 15.04 9.70
N ASP A 75 10.83 15.77 10.56
CA ASP A 75 11.64 16.91 10.14
C ASP A 75 12.71 16.54 9.11
N GLU A 76 13.47 15.46 9.36
CA GLU A 76 14.45 14.94 8.41
C GLU A 76 13.80 14.52 7.09
N TYR A 77 12.62 13.88 7.15
CA TYR A 77 11.86 13.52 5.95
C TYR A 77 11.48 14.74 5.12
N ILE A 78 10.96 15.79 5.77
CA ILE A 78 10.54 17.02 5.08
C ILE A 78 11.75 17.74 4.49
N LEU A 79 12.84 17.87 5.25
CA LEU A 79 14.06 18.54 4.80
C LEU A 79 14.74 17.82 3.63
N SER A 80 14.54 16.49 3.49
CA SER A 80 15.08 15.73 2.36
C SER A 80 14.27 15.85 1.07
N GLN A 81 13.09 16.49 1.10
CA GLN A 81 12.28 16.74 -0.09
C GLN A 81 12.73 18.01 -0.82
N ASP A 82 12.41 18.08 -2.12
CA ASP A 82 12.59 19.28 -2.94
C ASP A 82 11.95 20.51 -2.26
N ALA A 83 12.63 21.65 -2.33
CA ALA A 83 12.28 22.86 -1.56
C ALA A 83 10.84 23.33 -1.80
N ASP A 84 10.32 23.15 -3.01
CA ASP A 84 8.96 23.50 -3.44
C ASP A 84 7.87 22.64 -2.80
N LYS A 85 8.22 21.45 -2.28
CA LYS A 85 7.27 20.53 -1.62
C LYS A 85 7.19 20.73 -0.12
N GLN A 86 8.25 21.29 0.48
CA GLN A 86 8.41 21.30 1.92
C GLN A 86 7.35 22.15 2.64
N GLU A 87 6.88 23.22 2.01
CA GLU A 87 5.85 24.09 2.58
C GLU A 87 4.54 23.33 2.79
N ASP A 88 4.01 22.69 1.75
CA ASP A 88 2.78 21.90 1.85
C ASP A 88 2.92 20.70 2.80
N LEU A 89 4.09 20.07 2.85
CA LEU A 89 4.36 18.96 3.78
C LEU A 89 4.35 19.43 5.24
N ARG A 90 4.94 20.60 5.53
CA ARG A 90 4.85 21.22 6.85
C ARG A 90 3.42 21.60 7.19
N TYR A 91 2.68 22.09 6.20
CA TYR A 91 1.28 22.48 6.40
C TYR A 91 0.40 21.27 6.75
N ILE A 92 0.51 20.16 6.01
CA ILE A 92 -0.20 18.91 6.34
C ILE A 92 0.20 18.42 7.73
N ARG A 93 1.50 18.42 8.06
CA ARG A 93 1.97 18.04 9.41
C ARG A 93 1.30 18.88 10.49
N GLN A 94 1.27 20.20 10.36
CA GLN A 94 0.63 21.09 11.34
C GLN A 94 -0.87 20.81 11.48
N VAL A 95 -1.57 20.59 10.36
CA VAL A 95 -3.00 20.23 10.38
C VAL A 95 -3.21 18.93 11.15
N LEU A 96 -2.40 17.91 10.88
CA LEU A 96 -2.52 16.60 11.52
C LEU A 96 -2.14 16.63 13.01
N GLN A 97 -1.11 17.38 13.41
CA GLN A 97 -0.78 17.59 14.83
C GLN A 97 -1.92 18.24 15.61
N ARG A 98 -2.61 19.22 15.01
CA ARG A 98 -3.82 19.82 15.62
C ARG A 98 -4.99 18.86 15.66
N ALA A 99 -5.17 18.05 14.62
CA ALA A 99 -6.27 17.09 14.52
C ALA A 99 -6.11 15.91 15.47
N LEU A 100 -4.87 15.48 15.71
CA LEU A 100 -4.49 14.27 16.44
C LEU A 100 -3.47 14.58 17.56
N PRO A 101 -3.82 15.43 18.55
CA PRO A 101 -2.87 15.89 19.57
C PRO A 101 -2.33 14.77 20.49
N GLU A 102 -3.05 13.64 20.56
CA GLU A 102 -2.67 12.47 21.35
C GLU A 102 -1.94 11.39 20.53
N ALA A 103 -1.81 11.56 19.20
CA ALA A 103 -1.13 10.58 18.37
C ALA A 103 0.39 10.80 18.40
N GLU A 104 1.14 9.70 18.42
CA GLU A 104 2.58 9.72 18.24
C GLU A 104 2.92 10.01 16.78
N GLU A 105 3.76 11.02 16.54
CA GLU A 105 4.35 11.30 15.23
C GLU A 105 5.66 10.50 15.06
N ARG A 106 5.74 9.66 14.02
CA ARG A 106 6.91 8.80 13.77
C ARG A 106 7.18 8.55 12.29
N ILE A 107 8.31 7.89 11.99
CA ILE A 107 8.59 7.36 10.64
C ILE A 107 8.28 5.87 10.54
N SER A 108 7.32 5.50 9.69
CA SER A 108 7.02 4.10 9.33
C SER A 108 7.11 3.93 7.83
N TRP A 109 7.74 2.85 7.36
CA TRP A 109 8.00 2.62 5.93
C TRP A 109 8.67 3.80 5.19
N SER A 110 9.48 4.58 5.90
CA SER A 110 10.15 5.81 5.40
C SER A 110 9.18 6.96 5.09
N MET A 111 8.01 6.96 5.71
CA MET A 111 6.98 7.99 5.59
C MET A 111 6.60 8.54 6.97
N PRO A 112 6.27 9.83 7.08
CA PRO A 112 5.56 10.39 8.22
C PRO A 112 4.26 9.65 8.52
N THR A 113 4.08 9.32 9.80
CA THR A 113 2.97 8.50 10.30
C THR A 113 2.46 9.05 11.61
N TYR A 114 1.13 9.06 11.76
CA TYR A 114 0.46 9.29 13.04
C TYR A 114 -0.01 7.94 13.59
N TRP A 115 0.35 7.65 14.83
CA TRP A 115 0.16 6.34 15.45
C TRP A 115 -0.47 6.43 16.84
N LYS A 116 -1.36 5.49 17.14
CA LYS A 116 -1.82 5.16 18.51
C LYS A 116 -2.23 3.69 18.52
N GLU A 117 -1.36 2.83 19.04
CA GLU A 117 -1.49 1.36 19.01
C GLU A 117 -1.43 0.76 17.59
N HIS A 118 -2.09 1.38 16.62
CA HIS A 118 -2.07 1.13 15.18
C HIS A 118 -1.75 2.42 14.40
N ASN A 119 -1.45 2.28 13.10
CA ASN A 119 -1.15 3.42 12.24
C ASN A 119 -2.46 4.10 11.81
N ILE A 120 -2.75 5.28 12.32
CA ILE A 120 -3.99 6.01 12.01
C ILE A 120 -3.98 6.44 10.54
N LEU A 121 -2.90 7.11 10.13
CA LEU A 121 -2.69 7.54 8.75
C LEU A 121 -1.22 7.87 8.49
N HIS A 122 -0.91 8.00 7.20
CA HIS A 122 0.40 8.43 6.72
C HIS A 122 0.28 9.57 5.71
N PHE A 123 1.38 10.29 5.49
CA PHE A 123 1.51 11.14 4.32
C PHE A 123 2.90 11.02 3.69
N ALA A 124 2.99 11.20 2.37
CA ALA A 124 4.27 11.15 1.66
C ALA A 124 4.28 12.04 0.41
N ALA A 125 5.42 12.68 0.17
CA ALA A 125 5.70 13.42 -1.04
C ALA A 125 5.80 12.48 -2.26
N SER A 126 5.04 12.80 -3.30
CA SER A 126 5.18 12.24 -4.64
C SER A 126 5.60 13.32 -5.64
N LYS A 127 5.88 12.96 -6.89
CA LYS A 127 6.34 13.91 -7.92
C LYS A 127 5.43 15.12 -8.13
N LYS A 128 4.11 14.95 -8.02
CA LYS A 128 3.10 15.98 -8.37
C LYS A 128 2.05 16.24 -7.29
N HIS A 129 2.09 15.49 -6.20
CA HIS A 129 1.10 15.53 -5.14
C HIS A 129 1.70 15.02 -3.84
N ILE A 130 1.01 15.29 -2.73
CA ILE A 130 1.17 14.58 -1.48
C ILE A 130 0.16 13.42 -1.48
N GLY A 131 0.65 12.21 -1.23
CA GLY A 131 -0.22 11.08 -0.92
C GLY A 131 -0.62 11.14 0.54
N LEU A 132 -1.91 11.20 0.83
CA LEU A 132 -2.48 10.97 2.15
C LEU A 132 -3.06 9.55 2.18
N TYR A 133 -2.73 8.79 3.20
CA TYR A 133 -3.08 7.37 3.31
C TYR A 133 -3.88 7.12 4.59
N PRO A 134 -5.21 7.36 4.58
CA PRO A 134 -6.07 7.18 5.75
C PRO A 134 -6.74 5.79 5.83
N GLY A 135 -6.46 4.89 4.87
CA GLY A 135 -7.15 3.61 4.75
C GLY A 135 -8.37 3.65 3.80
N PRO A 136 -8.81 2.50 3.28
CA PRO A 136 -9.86 2.43 2.26
C PRO A 136 -11.23 2.92 2.76
N GLU A 137 -11.57 2.66 4.01
CA GLU A 137 -12.85 3.05 4.62
C GLU A 137 -13.01 4.57 4.66
N ALA A 138 -11.92 5.30 4.94
CA ALA A 138 -11.93 6.75 4.88
C ALA A 138 -12.17 7.25 3.44
N VAL A 139 -11.51 6.67 2.43
CA VAL A 139 -11.74 7.06 1.03
C VAL A 139 -13.18 6.82 0.60
N ILE A 140 -13.80 5.73 1.07
CA ILE A 140 -15.22 5.44 0.82
C ILE A 140 -16.13 6.43 1.54
N HIS A 141 -15.89 6.68 2.83
CA HIS A 141 -16.71 7.57 3.66
C HIS A 141 -16.72 9.00 3.12
N PHE A 142 -15.56 9.51 2.68
CA PHE A 142 -15.38 10.88 2.20
C PHE A 142 -15.54 11.02 0.68
N ALA A 143 -16.11 10.03 -0.03
CA ALA A 143 -16.14 10.01 -1.49
C ALA A 143 -16.78 11.26 -2.13
N GLU A 144 -17.84 11.82 -1.52
CA GLU A 144 -18.49 13.04 -2.00
C GLU A 144 -17.58 14.28 -1.88
N GLU A 145 -16.89 14.42 -0.75
CA GLU A 145 -15.94 15.53 -0.49
C GLU A 145 -14.65 15.38 -1.33
N LEU A 146 -14.36 14.17 -1.81
CA LEU A 146 -13.17 13.84 -2.57
C LEU A 146 -13.32 13.96 -4.09
N GLN A 147 -14.47 14.40 -4.62
CA GLN A 147 -14.72 14.48 -6.07
C GLN A 147 -13.69 15.31 -6.85
N GLY A 148 -13.03 16.28 -6.20
CA GLY A 148 -11.97 17.10 -6.80
C GLY A 148 -10.57 16.47 -6.79
N TYR A 149 -10.40 15.31 -6.16
CA TYR A 149 -9.11 14.65 -5.96
C TYR A 149 -9.02 13.33 -6.71
N LYS A 150 -7.79 12.96 -7.11
CA LYS A 150 -7.53 11.60 -7.56
C LYS A 150 -7.38 10.69 -6.35
N THR A 151 -8.09 9.58 -6.33
CA THR A 151 -8.06 8.60 -5.25
C THR A 151 -7.74 7.20 -5.79
N ASP A 152 -7.14 6.36 -4.96
CA ASP A 152 -7.05 4.91 -5.14
C ASP A 152 -7.53 4.23 -3.84
N LYS A 153 -7.45 2.89 -3.75
CA LYS A 153 -7.75 2.14 -2.52
C LYS A 153 -6.91 2.67 -1.34
N GLY A 154 -7.56 3.42 -0.45
CA GLY A 154 -6.93 4.00 0.75
C GLY A 154 -5.94 5.13 0.51
N THR A 155 -5.92 5.74 -0.69
CA THR A 155 -5.01 6.85 -1.01
C THR A 155 -5.76 8.04 -1.56
N ILE A 156 -5.43 9.23 -1.07
CA ILE A 156 -5.89 10.52 -1.59
C ILE A 156 -4.67 11.28 -2.12
N ARG A 157 -4.73 11.74 -3.37
CA ARG A 157 -3.64 12.50 -4.00
C ARG A 157 -3.96 13.99 -3.95
N ILE A 158 -3.34 14.70 -3.01
CA ILE A 158 -3.51 16.14 -2.81
C ILE A 158 -2.47 16.88 -3.67
N PRO A 159 -2.86 17.61 -4.73
CA PRO A 159 -1.91 18.39 -5.51
C PRO A 159 -1.19 19.43 -4.63
N TYR A 160 0.09 19.67 -4.90
CA TYR A 160 0.82 20.76 -4.24
C TYR A 160 0.11 22.11 -4.48
N GLY A 161 0.09 22.98 -3.48
CA GLY A 161 -0.62 24.25 -3.45
C GLY A 161 -2.16 24.13 -3.36
N LYS A 162 -2.69 22.93 -3.13
CA LYS A 162 -4.14 22.65 -3.06
C LYS A 162 -4.53 21.89 -1.79
N VAL A 163 -3.78 22.06 -0.70
CA VAL A 163 -4.10 21.41 0.58
C VAL A 163 -5.36 22.03 1.18
N ASP A 164 -6.46 21.27 1.18
CA ASP A 164 -7.66 21.59 1.96
C ASP A 164 -7.48 21.12 3.40
N ALA A 165 -7.06 22.06 4.27
CA ALA A 165 -6.81 21.75 5.67
C ALA A 165 -8.06 21.29 6.43
N ALA A 166 -9.25 21.79 6.07
CA ALA A 166 -10.49 21.41 6.74
C ALA A 166 -10.83 19.94 6.44
N LEU A 167 -10.69 19.53 5.18
CA LEU A 167 -10.91 18.15 4.77
C LEU A 167 -9.86 17.20 5.38
N VAL A 168 -8.58 17.57 5.36
CA VAL A 168 -7.51 16.76 5.99
C VAL A 168 -7.74 16.58 7.49
N GLU A 169 -8.12 17.65 8.19
CA GLU A 169 -8.44 17.61 9.63
C GLU A 169 -9.67 16.72 9.90
N LYS A 170 -10.72 16.83 9.08
CA LYS A 170 -11.94 16.02 9.19
C LYS A 170 -11.65 14.53 9.00
N ILE A 171 -10.89 14.17 7.97
CA ILE A 171 -10.48 12.79 7.71
C ILE A 171 -9.69 12.23 8.88
N ALA A 172 -8.68 12.97 9.36
CA ALA A 172 -7.83 12.52 10.46
C ALA A 172 -8.63 12.25 11.74
N LYS A 173 -9.51 13.18 12.13
CA LYS A 173 -10.38 13.00 13.30
C LYS A 173 -11.33 11.83 13.15
N TRP A 174 -11.89 11.63 11.95
CA TRP A 174 -12.77 10.50 11.69
C TRP A 174 -12.04 9.16 11.82
N CYS A 175 -10.82 9.03 11.29
CA CYS A 175 -9.99 7.84 11.44
C CYS A 175 -9.76 7.54 12.94
N TRP A 176 -9.37 8.57 13.70
CA TRP A 176 -9.18 8.45 15.15
C TRP A 176 -10.43 8.00 15.92
N GLN A 177 -11.57 8.61 15.62
CA GLN A 177 -12.82 8.38 16.36
C GLN A 177 -13.44 7.02 16.06
N THR A 178 -13.30 6.54 14.82
CA THR A 178 -13.94 5.31 14.37
C THR A 178 -13.05 4.08 14.47
N GLY A 179 -11.73 4.28 14.65
CA GLY A 179 -10.74 3.21 14.60
C GLY A 179 -10.50 2.67 13.19
N ASN A 180 -11.07 3.30 12.14
CA ASN A 180 -10.71 2.99 10.77
C ASN A 180 -9.39 3.67 10.43
N HIS A 181 -8.43 2.90 9.94
CA HIS A 181 -7.04 3.33 9.89
C HIS A 181 -6.32 2.75 8.67
N ALA A 182 -5.07 3.19 8.48
CA ALA A 182 -4.21 2.78 7.36
C ALA A 182 -3.63 1.37 7.50
#